data_AF-A0A662JBW8-F1
#
_entry.id   AF-A0A662JBW8-F1
#
_cell.length_a   1.000
_cell.length_b   1.000
_cell.length_c   1.000
_cell.angle_alpha   90.00
_cell.angle_beta   90.00
_cell.angle_gamma   90.00
#
_symmetry.space_group_name_H-M   'P 1'
#
loop_
_entity.id
_entity.type
_entity.pdbx_description
1 polymer ?
#
loop_
_entity_poly.entity_id
_entity_poly.type
_entity_poly.pdbx_seq_one_letter_code
_entity_poly.pdbx_strand_id
1 'polypeptide(L)'
;MRIKVEEEAIFKVKGGKVKVDLVEDVYEWTLCCYGEACVIKPRVVVEEVDDVKGLVKLGEDRGVEVYARPNLADKLDEELTICVNEEGELVAKGLRTEISFNVKRAPTL
;
A
#
# COMPACT_ATOMS: atom_id res chain seq x y z
N MET A 1 -15.30 8.06 -3.66
CA MET A 1 -14.50 6.85 -3.44
C MET A 1 -15.28 5.90 -2.56
N ARG A 2 -15.35 4.62 -2.93
CA ARG A 2 -16.04 3.57 -2.18
C ARG A 2 -15.03 2.79 -1.35
N ILE A 3 -15.33 2.60 -0.07
CA ILE A 3 -14.53 1.75 0.82
C ILE A 3 -15.25 0.42 1.00
N LYS A 4 -14.49 -0.68 0.92
CA LYS A 4 -14.95 -2.03 1.24
C LYS A 4 -13.93 -2.68 2.18
N VAL A 5 -14.38 -3.21 3.31
CA VAL A 5 -13.53 -3.97 4.23
C VAL A 5 -14.05 -5.39 4.30
N GLU A 6 -13.19 -6.35 3.95
CA GLU A 6 -13.54 -7.77 3.99
C GLU A 6 -13.69 -8.27 5.43
N GLU A 7 -14.52 -9.30 5.62
CA GLU A 7 -14.91 -9.78 6.95
C GLU A 7 -13.72 -10.22 7.81
N GLU A 8 -12.73 -10.88 7.19
CA GLU A 8 -11.48 -11.26 7.85
C GLU A 8 -10.66 -10.04 8.31
N ALA A 9 -10.64 -8.98 7.51
CA ALA A 9 -9.95 -7.74 7.86
C ALA A 9 -10.67 -7.03 9.01
N ILE A 10 -12.02 -6.99 9.01
CA ILE A 10 -12.83 -6.44 10.09
C ILE A 10 -12.53 -7.17 11.41
N PHE A 11 -12.47 -8.50 11.37
CA PHE A 11 -12.18 -9.31 12.55
C PHE A 11 -10.79 -8.99 13.12
N LYS A 12 -9.80 -8.79 12.24
CA LYS A 12 -8.43 -8.47 12.65
C LYS A 12 -8.32 -7.09 13.30
N VAL A 13 -8.98 -6.09 12.73
CA VAL A 13 -8.93 -4.69 13.22
C VAL A 13 -9.99 -4.35 14.25
N LYS A 14 -10.87 -5.31 14.59
CA LYS A 14 -11.90 -5.23 15.65
C LYS A 14 -12.81 -3.99 15.55
N GLY A 15 -13.12 -3.51 14.34
CA GLY A 15 -13.94 -2.31 14.16
C GLY A 15 -13.25 -1.01 14.57
N GLY A 16 -11.92 -0.99 14.62
CA GLY A 16 -11.11 0.18 14.96
C GLY A 16 -10.90 1.14 13.79
N LYS A 17 -9.94 2.04 13.96
CA LYS A 17 -9.50 2.96 12.91
C LYS A 17 -8.25 2.40 12.27
N VAL A 18 -8.18 2.49 10.95
CA VAL A 18 -7.03 2.03 10.18
C VAL A 18 -6.47 3.14 9.33
N LYS A 19 -5.14 3.16 9.22
CA LYS A 19 -4.39 4.02 8.31
C LYS A 19 -3.90 3.18 7.14
N VAL A 20 -4.19 3.64 5.94
CA VAL A 20 -3.63 3.15 4.69
C VAL A 20 -2.42 4.00 4.36
N ASP A 21 -1.28 3.36 4.12
CA ASP A 21 -0.04 4.01 3.73
C ASP A 21 0.58 3.32 2.51
N LEU A 22 1.48 4.03 1.85
CA LEU A 22 2.26 3.49 0.74
C LEU A 22 3.73 3.42 1.14
N VAL A 23 4.29 2.22 1.13
CA VAL A 23 5.70 1.95 1.38
C VAL A 23 6.33 1.50 0.06
N GLU A 24 7.63 1.75 -0.11
CA GLU A 24 8.37 1.29 -1.29
C GLU A 24 9.35 0.19 -0.87
N ASP A 25 9.15 -1.01 -1.40
CA ASP A 25 10.12 -2.09 -1.29
C ASP A 25 11.15 -1.93 -2.41
N VAL A 26 12.41 -1.72 -2.04
CA VAL A 26 13.52 -1.53 -2.98
C VAL A 26 14.32 -2.82 -3.09
N TYR A 27 14.47 -3.30 -4.32
CA TYR A 27 15.27 -4.48 -4.63
C TYR A 27 16.43 -4.11 -5.55
N GLU A 28 17.64 -4.44 -5.14
CA GLU A 28 18.86 -4.18 -5.89
C GLU A 28 19.57 -5.50 -6.19
N TRP A 29 20.02 -5.67 -7.44
CA TRP A 29 20.77 -6.84 -7.85
C TRP A 29 21.84 -6.50 -8.89
N THR A 30 22.98 -7.19 -8.78
CA THR A 30 24.06 -7.13 -9.76
C THR A 30 23.90 -8.26 -10.76
N LEU A 31 23.59 -7.93 -12.01
CA LEU A 31 23.45 -8.89 -13.10
C LEU A 31 24.83 -9.19 -13.70
N CYS A 32 25.21 -10.47 -13.68
CA CYS A 32 26.53 -10.98 -14.11
C CYS A 32 27.02 -10.43 -15.47
N CYS A 33 26.09 -10.15 -16.41
CA CYS A 33 26.42 -9.65 -17.76
C CYS A 33 25.80 -8.30 -18.12
N TYR A 34 24.96 -7.70 -17.27
CA TYR A 34 24.11 -6.56 -17.64
C TYR A 34 24.19 -5.35 -16.70
N GLY A 35 25.05 -5.38 -15.68
CA GLY A 35 25.24 -4.27 -14.75
C GLY A 35 24.28 -4.31 -13.56
N GLU A 36 23.95 -3.16 -12.99
CA GLU A 36 23.08 -3.05 -11.81
C GLU A 36 21.62 -2.86 -12.23
N ALA A 37 20.70 -3.55 -11.55
CA ALA A 37 19.28 -3.26 -11.68
C ALA A 37 18.65 -3.01 -10.31
N CYS A 38 17.82 -1.96 -10.28
CA CYS A 38 17.06 -1.51 -9.12
C CYS A 38 15.57 -1.54 -9.49
N VAL A 39 14.77 -2.24 -8.68
CA VAL A 39 13.31 -2.29 -8.79
C VAL A 39 12.71 -1.66 -7.54
N ILE A 40 11.86 -0.66 -7.75
CA ILE A 40 11.08 -0.03 -6.69
C ILE A 40 9.65 -0.52 -6.83
N LYS A 41 9.23 -1.37 -5.88
CA LYS A 41 7.89 -1.93 -5.83
C LYS A 41 7.09 -1.21 -4.74
N PRO A 42 6.13 -0.35 -5.10
CA PRO A 42 5.20 0.19 -4.12
C PRO A 42 4.35 -0.93 -3.50
N ARG A 43 4.22 -0.92 -2.18
CA ARG A 43 3.39 -1.81 -1.37
C ARG A 43 2.47 -0.97 -0.51
N VAL A 44 1.19 -1.32 -0.55
CA VAL A 44 0.18 -0.68 0.28
C VAL A 44 0.11 -1.43 1.61
N VAL A 45 0.24 -0.70 2.71
CA VAL A 45 0.16 -1.24 4.06
C VAL A 45 -1.05 -0.65 4.78
N VAL A 46 -1.65 -1.47 5.65
CA VAL A 46 -2.77 -1.06 6.49
C VAL A 46 -2.38 -1.29 7.94
N GLU A 47 -2.42 -0.23 8.74
CA GLU A 47 -2.03 -0.26 10.16
C GLU A 47 -3.20 0.22 11.02
N GLU A 48 -3.43 -0.42 12.16
CA GLU A 48 -4.36 0.08 13.18
C GLU A 48 -3.79 1.36 13.82
N VAL A 49 -4.64 2.36 14.05
CA VAL A 49 -4.23 3.63 14.63
C VAL A 49 -5.21 4.11 15.69
N ASP A 50 -4.70 4.65 16.79
CA ASP A 50 -5.53 5.27 17.83
C ASP A 50 -5.74 6.78 17.57
N ASP A 51 -4.71 7.44 17.01
CA ASP A 51 -4.73 8.86 16.65
C ASP A 51 -4.80 9.05 15.13
N VAL A 52 -5.63 10.00 14.71
CA VAL A 52 -5.87 10.35 13.31
C VAL A 52 -5.34 11.73 12.95
N LYS A 53 -4.61 12.38 13.87
CA LYS A 53 -4.06 13.72 13.66
C LYS A 53 -3.16 13.76 12.42
N GLY A 54 -3.52 14.62 11.47
CA GLY A 54 -2.79 14.77 10.21
C GLY A 54 -3.16 13.74 9.13
N LEU A 55 -4.14 12.87 9.39
CA LEU A 55 -4.71 11.97 8.41
C LEU A 55 -6.04 12.52 7.88
N VAL A 56 -6.40 12.10 6.67
CA VAL A 56 -7.67 12.40 6.01
C VAL A 56 -8.55 11.17 6.07
N LYS A 57 -9.81 11.32 6.49
CA LYS A 57 -10.79 10.21 6.46
C LYS A 57 -11.15 9.92 5.00
N LEU A 58 -10.87 8.71 4.57
CA LEU A 58 -11.19 8.20 3.24
C LEU A 58 -12.63 7.68 3.16
N GLY A 59 -13.11 7.10 4.25
CA GLY A 59 -14.46 6.57 4.36
C GLY A 59 -14.60 5.62 5.54
N GLU A 60 -15.70 4.88 5.56
CA GLU A 60 -16.04 3.93 6.61
C GLU A 60 -16.83 2.78 6.00
N ASP A 61 -16.55 1.57 6.45
CA ASP A 61 -17.34 0.38 6.11
C ASP A 61 -17.46 -0.54 7.32
N ARG A 62 -18.70 -0.95 7.63
CA ARG A 62 -19.03 -1.89 8.73
C ARG A 62 -18.36 -1.55 10.08
N GLY A 63 -18.29 -0.25 10.40
CA GLY A 63 -17.72 0.26 11.65
C GLY A 63 -16.19 0.42 11.66
N VAL A 64 -15.49 0.06 10.57
CA VAL A 64 -14.06 0.33 10.40
C VAL A 64 -13.88 1.66 9.70
N GLU A 65 -13.22 2.59 10.36
CA GLU A 65 -12.89 3.89 9.78
C GLU A 65 -11.54 3.85 9.07
N VAL A 66 -11.51 4.30 7.81
CA VAL A 66 -10.30 4.25 6.98
C VAL A 66 -9.73 5.64 6.77
N TYR A 67 -8.44 5.78 7.04
CA TYR A 67 -7.69 7.04 6.98
C TYR A 67 -6.46 6.90 6.08
N ALA A 68 -5.96 8.00 5.53
CA ALA A 68 -4.69 8.04 4.81
C ALA A 68 -3.98 9.39 4.98
N ARG A 69 -2.69 9.45 4.60
CA ARG A 69 -1.98 10.74 4.49
C ARG A 69 -2.60 11.58 3.36
N PRO A 70 -2.61 12.92 3.47
CA PRO A 70 -3.17 13.81 2.44
C PRO A 70 -2.67 13.50 1.03
N ASN A 71 -1.36 13.27 0.86
CA ASN A 71 -0.73 13.01 -0.43
C ASN A 71 -1.13 11.67 -1.08
N LEU A 72 -1.69 10.74 -0.30
CA LEU A 72 -2.15 9.45 -0.79
C LEU A 72 -3.62 9.52 -1.24
N ALA A 73 -4.39 10.45 -0.68
CA ALA A 73 -5.81 10.62 -1.01
C ALA A 73 -6.03 10.88 -2.51
N ASP A 74 -5.11 11.60 -3.14
CA ASP A 74 -5.16 11.94 -4.57
C ASP A 74 -4.79 10.78 -5.51
N LYS A 75 -4.23 9.68 -4.97
CA LYS A 75 -3.74 8.52 -5.74
C LYS A 75 -4.69 7.31 -5.70
N LEU A 76 -5.85 7.46 -5.06
CA LEU A 76 -6.81 6.39 -4.87
C LEU A 76 -7.71 6.22 -6.10
N ASP A 77 -8.02 4.97 -6.46
CA ASP A 77 -9.05 4.68 -7.46
C ASP A 77 -10.46 4.95 -6.91
N GLU A 78 -11.48 4.70 -7.73
CA GLU A 78 -12.88 4.86 -7.36
C GLU A 78 -13.31 3.95 -6.20
N GLU A 79 -12.66 2.78 -6.02
CA GLU A 79 -12.93 1.81 -4.95
C GLU A 79 -11.63 1.33 -4.29
N LEU A 80 -11.60 1.35 -2.95
CA LEU A 80 -10.53 0.80 -2.12
C LEU A 80 -11.07 -0.39 -1.31
N THR A 81 -10.43 -1.56 -1.45
CA THR A 81 -10.77 -2.78 -0.71
C THR A 81 -9.67 -3.13 0.29
N ILE A 82 -9.99 -3.24 1.58
CA ILE A 82 -9.09 -3.73 2.62
C ILE A 82 -9.37 -5.22 2.85
N CYS A 83 -8.33 -6.05 2.74
CA CYS A 83 -8.41 -7.50 2.87
C CYS A 83 -7.20 -8.07 3.62
N VAL A 84 -7.26 -9.36 3.94
CA VAL A 84 -6.12 -10.11 4.47
C VAL A 84 -5.48 -10.88 3.32
N ASN A 85 -4.16 -10.81 3.18
CA ASN A 85 -3.42 -11.57 2.16
C ASN A 85 -3.20 -13.03 2.61
N GLU A 86 -2.61 -13.86 1.74
CA GLU A 86 -2.33 -15.27 2.04
C GLU A 86 -1.36 -15.47 3.21
N GLU A 87 -0.55 -14.46 3.53
CA GLU A 87 0.39 -14.45 4.67
C GLU A 87 -0.28 -13.98 5.97
N GLY A 88 -1.58 -13.66 5.92
CA GLY A 88 -2.34 -13.19 7.06
C GLY A 88 -2.14 -11.70 7.37
N GLU A 89 -1.53 -10.91 6.49
CA GLU A 89 -1.30 -9.47 6.65
C GLU A 89 -2.45 -8.63 6.11
N LEU A 90 -2.68 -7.45 6.72
CA LEU A 90 -3.68 -6.49 6.20
C LEU A 90 -3.10 -5.73 5.01
N VAL A 91 -3.80 -5.79 3.89
CA VAL A 91 -3.42 -5.12 2.65
C VAL A 91 -4.63 -4.37 2.08
N ALA A 92 -4.36 -3.35 1.26
CA ALA A 92 -5.43 -2.67 0.52
C ALA A 92 -5.19 -2.73 -0.99
N LYS A 93 -6.28 -2.96 -1.73
CA LYS A 93 -6.37 -3.02 -3.20
C LYS A 93 -7.16 -1.81 -3.70
N GLY A 94 -6.85 -1.32 -4.91
CA GLY A 94 -7.51 -0.13 -5.47
C GLY A 94 -6.71 1.17 -5.32
N LEU A 95 -5.38 1.06 -5.28
CA LEU A 95 -4.47 2.19 -5.41
C LEU A 95 -3.77 2.07 -6.76
N ARG A 96 -3.78 3.15 -7.55
CA ARG A 96 -2.95 3.23 -8.75
C ARG A 96 -1.51 3.36 -8.31
N THR A 97 -0.74 2.31 -8.53
CA THR A 97 0.68 2.28 -8.21
C THR A 97 1.45 1.91 -9.46
N GLU A 98 2.52 2.66 -9.74
CA GLU A 98 3.41 2.40 -10.87
C GLU A 98 4.71 1.80 -10.33
N ILE A 99 5.11 0.66 -10.89
CA ILE A 99 6.40 0.04 -10.57
C ILE A 99 7.46 0.71 -11.44
N SER A 100 8.54 1.17 -10.81
CA SER A 100 9.66 1.79 -11.51
C SER A 100 10.87 0.85 -11.54
N PHE A 101 11.53 0.75 -12.69
CA PHE A 101 12.75 -0.03 -12.88
C PHE A 101 13.86 0.84 -13.47
N ASN A 102 15.07 0.68 -12.94
CA ASN A 102 16.28 1.31 -13.49
C ASN A 102 17.33 0.21 -13.73
N VAL A 103 17.70 0.02 -14.99
CA VAL A 103 18.71 -0.96 -15.41
C VAL A 103 19.88 -0.20 -16.01
N LYS A 104 21.03 -0.22 -15.33
CA LYS A 104 22.26 0.38 -15.82
C LYS A 104 23.07 -0.67 -16.56
N ARG A 105 23.28 -0.46 -17.86
CA ARG A 105 24.19 -1.31 -18.66
C ARG A 105 25.62 -1.17 -18.12
N ALA A 106 26.30 -2.29 -17.91
CA ALA A 106 27.73 -2.26 -17.62
C ALA A 106 28.50 -1.58 -18.78
N PRO A 107 29.49 -0.71 -18.50
CA PRO A 107 30.32 -0.14 -19.54
C PRO A 107 31.00 -1.28 -20.31
N THR A 108 30.85 -1.26 -21.64
CA THR A 108 31.52 -2.22 -22.52
C THR A 108 33.01 -1.89 -22.47
N LEU A 109 33.81 -2.83 -21.92
CA LEU A 109 35.28 -2.76 -21.93
C LEU A 109 35.82 -2.85 -23.37
#